data_AF-A0A7S4F037-F1
#
_entry.id   AF-A0A7S4F037-F1
#
_cell.length_a   1.000
_cell.length_b   1.000
_cell.length_c   1.000
_cell.angle_alpha   90.00
_cell.angle_beta   90.00
_cell.angle_gamma   90.00
#
_symmetry.space_group_name_H-M   'P 1'
#
loop_
_entity.id
_entity.type
_entity.pdbx_description
1 polymer ?
#
loop_
_entity_poly.entity_id
_entity_poly.type
_entity_poly.pdbx_seq_one_letter_code
_entity_poly.pdbx_strand_id
1 'polypeptide(L)'
;DNPEIGNACDNFWRSVEGVTTTNPSIMWAASQAAPLRRLHVTSELRLSMHGPPHWSSGGYMADSIVDGPLVMGTQQQYFVRNSRLKQGVEGTSMNYVFVGTEGAPESSPTGQVAAN
;
A
#
# COMPACT_ATOMS: atom_id res chain seq x y z
N ASP A 1 -15.47 15.85 -3.29
CA ASP A 1 -14.63 15.77 -2.09
C ASP A 1 -15.07 16.81 -1.07
N ASN A 2 -15.01 16.49 0.22
CA ASN A 2 -15.10 17.53 1.26
C ASN A 2 -13.68 18.11 1.41
N PRO A 3 -13.43 19.35 0.95
CA PRO A 3 -12.08 19.94 0.97
C PRO A 3 -11.53 20.13 2.39
N GLU A 4 -12.38 20.13 3.43
CA GLU A 4 -11.95 20.34 4.81
C GLU A 4 -11.41 19.07 5.47
N ILE A 5 -11.73 17.89 4.93
CA ILE A 5 -11.42 16.62 5.57
C ILE A 5 -10.25 15.91 4.88
N GLY A 6 -9.91 16.21 3.63
CA GLY A 6 -8.77 15.57 2.93
C GLY A 6 -9.01 14.08 2.69
N ASN A 7 -9.06 13.69 1.42
CA ASN A 7 -9.40 12.36 0.97
C ASN A 7 -8.40 11.94 -0.11
N ALA A 8 -8.17 10.64 -0.28
CA ALA A 8 -7.36 10.12 -1.37
C ALA A 8 -8.17 9.28 -2.37
N CYS A 9 -9.49 9.15 -2.21
CA CYS A 9 -10.38 8.44 -3.14
C CYS A 9 -10.38 9.04 -4.55
N ASP A 10 -9.89 10.27 -4.74
CA ASP A 10 -9.80 11.04 -5.97
C ASP A 10 -8.36 11.25 -6.48
N ASN A 11 -7.36 10.70 -5.77
CA ASN A 11 -5.94 10.79 -6.15
C ASN A 11 -5.58 9.76 -7.24
N PHE A 12 -5.86 10.11 -8.49
CA PHE A 12 -5.67 9.26 -9.67
C PHE A 12 -4.46 9.66 -10.54
N TRP A 13 -4.19 8.84 -11.56
CA TRP A 13 -3.39 9.18 -12.75
C TRP A 13 -1.97 9.70 -12.49
N ARG A 14 -1.21 8.94 -11.70
CA ARG A 14 0.22 9.16 -11.47
C ARG A 14 0.93 7.83 -11.30
N SER A 15 2.22 7.76 -11.59
CA SER A 15 2.98 6.51 -11.43
C SER A 15 4.39 6.78 -10.97
N VAL A 16 4.98 5.80 -10.28
CA VAL A 16 6.41 5.81 -9.93
C VAL A 16 7.00 4.46 -10.29
N GLU A 17 8.14 4.49 -10.97
CA GLU A 17 8.83 3.29 -11.40
C GLU A 17 10.36 3.41 -11.39
N GLY A 18 11.05 2.34 -10.97
CA GLY A 18 12.50 2.20 -11.16
C GLY A 18 13.35 3.04 -10.21
N VAL A 19 12.89 3.28 -8.98
CA VAL A 19 13.58 4.11 -8.01
C VAL A 19 13.83 3.38 -6.69
N THR A 20 14.98 3.68 -6.09
CA THR A 20 15.27 3.37 -4.69
C THR A 20 15.10 4.64 -3.88
N THR A 21 14.39 4.56 -2.76
CA THR A 21 14.21 5.67 -1.83
C THR A 21 14.75 5.32 -0.46
N THR A 22 15.53 6.25 0.10
CA THR A 22 16.14 6.16 1.43
C THR A 22 15.48 7.09 2.45
N ASN A 23 14.40 7.77 2.06
CA ASN A 23 13.66 8.63 2.98
C ASN A 23 13.13 7.83 4.18
N PRO A 24 13.15 8.40 5.39
CA PRO A 24 12.77 7.69 6.61
C PRO A 24 11.28 7.31 6.66
N SER A 25 10.44 7.93 5.84
CA SER A 25 9.02 7.58 5.68
C SER A 25 8.56 7.94 4.28
N ILE A 26 7.79 7.05 3.65
CA ILE A 26 7.19 7.27 2.32
C ILE A 26 5.68 7.08 2.41
N MET A 27 4.93 8.06 1.89
CA MET A 27 3.48 7.98 1.77
C MET A 27 3.06 8.06 0.29
N TRP A 28 2.28 7.07 -0.14
CA TRP A 28 1.60 7.01 -1.43
C TRP A 28 0.08 6.87 -1.22
N ALA A 29 -0.54 7.94 -0.73
CA ALA A 29 -2.00 8.01 -0.55
C ALA A 29 -2.69 8.22 -1.92
N ALA A 30 -2.95 7.13 -2.64
CA ALA A 30 -3.53 7.15 -3.97
C ALA A 30 -4.68 6.15 -4.12
N SER A 31 -5.52 6.38 -5.14
CA SER A 31 -6.59 5.47 -5.54
C SER A 31 -6.30 4.80 -6.88
N GLN A 32 -7.31 4.51 -7.70
CA GLN A 32 -7.14 3.75 -8.94
C GLN A 32 -6.21 4.46 -9.93
N ALA A 33 -5.66 3.68 -10.87
CA ALA A 33 -4.74 4.16 -11.91
C ALA A 33 -3.50 4.89 -11.37
N ALA A 34 -3.00 4.45 -10.20
CA ALA A 34 -1.80 5.00 -9.57
C ALA A 34 -0.71 3.95 -9.24
N PRO A 35 -0.10 3.29 -10.24
CA PRO A 35 0.75 2.13 -10.00
C PRO A 35 2.13 2.47 -9.40
N LEU A 36 2.60 1.59 -8.52
CA LEU A 36 3.96 1.52 -8.00
C LEU A 36 4.68 0.30 -8.59
N ARG A 37 5.84 0.48 -9.23
CA ARG A 37 6.57 -0.62 -9.90
C ARG A 37 8.08 -0.51 -9.70
N ARG A 38 8.80 -1.63 -9.62
CA ARG A 38 10.28 -1.62 -9.59
C ARG A 38 10.86 -0.67 -8.55
N LEU A 39 10.27 -0.68 -7.35
CA LEU A 39 10.68 0.18 -6.25
C LEU A 39 11.54 -0.59 -5.26
N HIS A 40 12.48 0.11 -4.63
CA HIS A 40 13.06 -0.33 -3.37
C HIS A 40 12.90 0.76 -2.32
N VAL A 41 12.00 0.53 -1.38
CA VAL A 41 11.73 1.43 -0.25
C VAL A 41 12.48 0.88 0.96
N THR A 42 13.49 1.61 1.45
CA THR A 42 14.32 1.15 2.58
C THR A 42 13.70 1.44 3.96
N SER A 43 12.44 1.87 4.00
CA SER A 43 11.70 2.32 5.16
C SER A 43 10.22 1.90 5.08
N GLU A 44 9.37 2.44 5.95
CA GLU A 44 7.92 2.26 5.86
C GLU A 44 7.37 2.80 4.53
N LEU A 45 6.51 2.00 3.88
CA LEU A 45 5.65 2.45 2.78
C LEU A 45 4.21 2.49 3.25
N ARG A 46 3.64 3.69 3.36
CA ARG A 46 2.24 3.91 3.72
C ARG A 46 1.38 4.20 2.50
N LEU A 47 0.26 3.50 2.35
CA LEU A 47 -0.62 3.58 1.17
C LEU A 47 -1.86 4.47 1.37
N SER A 48 -1.99 5.14 2.51
CA SER A 48 -3.10 6.04 2.81
C SER A 48 -2.66 7.24 3.64
N MET A 49 -3.53 8.23 3.78
CA MET A 49 -3.40 9.22 4.84
C MET A 49 -3.74 8.59 6.21
N HIS A 50 -3.49 9.32 7.30
CA HIS A 50 -3.57 8.77 8.66
C HIS A 50 -5.02 8.67 9.18
N GLY A 51 -5.62 7.49 9.08
CA GLY A 51 -6.88 7.14 9.76
C GLY A 51 -8.13 7.79 9.15
N PRO A 52 -9.34 7.38 9.57
CA PRO A 52 -10.59 8.00 9.13
C PRO A 52 -10.67 9.48 9.54
N PRO A 53 -11.30 10.35 8.72
CA PRO A 53 -12.08 10.04 7.52
C PRO A 53 -11.27 10.01 6.22
N HIS A 54 -9.94 9.96 6.30
CA HIS A 54 -9.07 10.05 5.13
C HIS A 54 -9.01 8.72 4.36
N TRP A 55 -10.04 8.41 3.59
CA TRP A 55 -10.13 7.15 2.84
C TRP A 55 -9.25 7.10 1.59
N SER A 56 -8.90 5.89 1.18
CA SER A 56 -8.23 5.59 -0.08
C SER A 56 -8.88 4.38 -0.75
N SER A 57 -8.89 4.32 -2.08
CA SER A 57 -9.47 3.22 -2.86
C SER A 57 -8.50 2.75 -3.96
N GLY A 58 -7.26 2.51 -3.56
CA GLY A 58 -6.20 1.96 -4.39
C GLY A 58 -6.38 0.47 -4.64
N GLY A 59 -5.39 -0.26 -5.10
CA GLY A 59 -4.20 0.21 -5.79
C GLY A 59 -3.41 -0.99 -6.28
N TYR A 60 -2.30 -0.71 -6.96
CA TYR A 60 -1.49 -1.75 -7.60
C TYR A 60 0.00 -1.51 -7.33
N MET A 61 0.67 -2.53 -6.81
CA MET A 61 2.12 -2.58 -6.64
C MET A 61 2.69 -3.86 -7.23
N ALA A 62 3.82 -3.78 -7.93
CA ALA A 62 4.49 -4.95 -8.46
C ALA A 62 6.01 -4.83 -8.49
N ASP A 63 6.68 -5.99 -8.43
CA ASP A 63 8.14 -6.09 -8.62
C ASP A 63 8.91 -5.13 -7.73
N SER A 64 8.60 -5.10 -6.43
CA SER A 64 9.11 -4.08 -5.52
C SER A 64 9.51 -4.67 -4.17
N ILE A 65 10.45 -4.00 -3.50
CA ILE A 65 10.97 -4.38 -2.18
C ILE A 65 10.63 -3.28 -1.19
N VAL A 66 10.03 -3.63 -0.06
CA VAL A 66 9.80 -2.74 1.07
C VAL A 66 10.50 -3.33 2.28
N ASP A 67 11.50 -2.62 2.80
CA ASP A 67 12.31 -3.07 3.93
C ASP A 67 11.63 -2.81 5.28
N GLY A 68 10.83 -1.74 5.38
CA GLY A 68 9.93 -1.47 6.49
C GLY A 68 8.56 -2.14 6.31
N PRO A 69 7.58 -1.81 7.16
CA PRO A 69 6.22 -2.31 7.00
C PRO A 69 5.54 -1.69 5.78
N LEU A 70 4.73 -2.49 5.08
CA LEU A 70 3.76 -1.98 4.11
C LEU A 70 2.47 -1.66 4.86
N VAL A 71 2.23 -0.39 5.13
CA VAL A 71 1.06 0.03 5.90
C VAL A 71 -0.09 0.42 4.99
N MET A 72 -1.13 -0.39 5.00
CA MET A 72 -2.32 -0.19 4.17
C MET A 72 -3.19 0.97 4.67
N GLY A 73 -3.22 1.17 5.99
CA GLY A 73 -4.01 2.22 6.65
C GLY A 73 -5.50 2.13 6.30
N THR A 74 -6.05 3.17 5.69
CA THR A 74 -7.47 3.29 5.32
C THR A 74 -7.77 2.89 3.86
N GLN A 75 -6.85 2.20 3.18
CA GLN A 75 -7.12 1.60 1.87
C GLN A 75 -8.30 0.63 1.93
N GLN A 76 -9.22 0.71 0.97
CA GLN A 76 -10.36 -0.21 0.85
C GLN A 76 -9.98 -1.56 0.20
N GLN A 77 -9.05 -1.52 -0.76
CA GLN A 77 -8.51 -2.70 -1.40
C GLN A 77 -7.11 -2.44 -1.94
N TYR A 78 -6.36 -3.49 -2.25
CA TYR A 78 -5.05 -3.38 -2.89
C TYR A 78 -4.60 -4.70 -3.51
N PHE A 79 -3.86 -4.64 -4.63
CA PHE A 79 -3.22 -5.79 -5.25
C PHE A 79 -1.71 -5.62 -5.29
N VAL A 80 -0.98 -6.59 -4.71
CA VAL A 80 0.48 -6.64 -4.70
C VAL A 80 0.95 -7.94 -5.35
N ARG A 81 1.90 -7.87 -6.28
CA ARG A 81 2.48 -9.09 -6.88
C ARG A 81 3.99 -9.05 -7.02
N ASN A 82 4.61 -10.23 -7.03
CA ASN A 82 6.04 -10.41 -7.28
C ASN A 82 6.92 -9.47 -6.44
N SER A 83 6.58 -9.27 -5.17
CA SER A 83 7.22 -8.26 -4.31
C SER A 83 7.80 -8.91 -3.05
N ARG A 84 8.65 -8.18 -2.32
CA ARG A 84 9.22 -8.62 -1.03
C ARG A 84 8.89 -7.59 0.05
N LEU A 85 8.15 -8.00 1.06
CA LEU A 85 7.67 -7.16 2.17
C LEU A 85 8.36 -7.62 3.45
N LYS A 86 9.54 -7.08 3.75
CA LYS A 86 10.44 -7.67 4.76
C LYS A 86 9.90 -7.61 6.19
N GLN A 87 9.12 -6.58 6.51
CA GLN A 87 8.42 -6.45 7.80
C GLN A 87 6.92 -6.69 7.67
N GLY A 88 6.49 -7.35 6.58
CA GLY A 88 5.10 -7.72 6.37
C GLY A 88 4.18 -6.55 6.03
N VAL A 89 2.90 -6.77 6.29
CA VAL A 89 1.79 -5.87 5.95
C VAL A 89 1.01 -5.52 7.20
N GLU A 90 0.71 -4.24 7.37
CA GLU A 90 -0.11 -3.74 8.46
C GLU A 90 -1.42 -3.14 7.94
N GLY A 91 -2.54 -3.51 8.56
CA GLY A 91 -3.85 -2.89 8.30
C GLY A 91 -4.98 -3.90 8.28
N THR A 92 -6.20 -3.46 7.99
CA THR A 92 -7.34 -4.36 7.83
C THR A 92 -8.29 -3.72 6.85
N SER A 93 -8.84 -4.49 5.91
CA SER A 93 -9.75 -3.92 4.91
C SER A 93 -10.61 -4.97 4.22
N MET A 94 -11.34 -4.55 3.18
CA MET A 94 -12.29 -5.37 2.44
C MET A 94 -11.58 -6.44 1.61
N ASN A 95 -10.50 -6.08 0.89
CA ASN A 95 -9.81 -7.04 0.03
C ASN A 95 -8.34 -6.66 -0.26
N TYR A 96 -7.39 -7.41 0.30
CA TYR A 96 -5.98 -7.36 -0.09
C TYR A 96 -5.57 -8.66 -0.77
N VAL A 97 -5.02 -8.56 -1.98
CA VAL A 97 -4.59 -9.72 -2.77
C VAL A 97 -3.08 -9.67 -2.94
N PHE A 98 -2.43 -10.80 -2.67
CA PHE A 98 -0.99 -10.97 -2.79
C PHE A 98 -0.70 -12.18 -3.69
N VAL A 99 0.13 -12.02 -4.72
CA VAL A 99 0.51 -13.12 -5.63
C VAL A 99 2.02 -13.12 -5.83
N GLY A 100 2.70 -14.22 -5.45
CA GLY A 100 4.15 -14.30 -5.55
C GLY A 100 4.87 -13.25 -4.69
N THR A 101 4.28 -12.87 -3.57
CA THR A 101 4.81 -11.83 -2.68
C THR A 101 5.37 -12.46 -1.40
N GLU A 102 6.67 -12.33 -1.19
CA GLU A 102 7.35 -12.76 0.03
C GLU A 102 7.01 -11.80 1.18
N GLY A 103 6.76 -12.34 2.38
CA GLY A 103 6.31 -11.56 3.54
C GLY A 103 4.85 -11.11 3.45
N ALA A 104 4.09 -11.56 2.44
CA ALA A 104 2.65 -11.41 2.45
C ALA A 104 2.03 -12.23 3.60
N PRO A 105 0.94 -11.76 4.21
CA PRO A 105 0.24 -12.50 5.25
C PRO A 105 -0.39 -13.78 4.71
N GLU A 106 -0.60 -14.75 5.59
CA GLU A 106 -1.27 -16.00 5.23
C GLU A 106 -2.68 -15.75 4.70
N SER A 107 -3.14 -16.60 3.78
CA SER A 107 -4.47 -16.48 3.21
C SER A 107 -5.53 -16.66 4.29
N SER A 108 -6.37 -15.65 4.49
CA SER A 108 -7.52 -15.70 5.40
C SER A 108 -8.83 -15.44 4.64
N PRO A 109 -9.92 -16.14 4.99
CA PRO A 109 -11.22 -15.90 4.37
C PRO A 109 -11.89 -14.59 4.84
N THR A 110 -11.33 -13.91 5.85
CA THR A 110 -11.95 -12.74 6.51
C THR A 110 -11.36 -11.40 6.06
N GLY A 111 -10.42 -11.38 5.11
CA GLY A 111 -9.75 -10.15 4.67
C GLY A 111 -8.80 -9.55 5.73
N GLN A 112 -8.55 -10.29 6.82
CA GLN A 112 -7.60 -9.91 7.84
C GLN A 112 -6.19 -10.30 7.39
N VAL A 113 -5.32 -9.31 7.27
CA VAL A 113 -3.88 -9.53 7.21
C VAL A 113 -3.40 -9.60 8.67
N ALA A 114 -3.03 -10.80 9.12
CA ALA A 114 -2.44 -10.97 10.46
C ALA A 114 -1.09 -10.23 10.50
N ALA A 115 -0.86 -9.46 11.56
CA ALA A 115 0.46 -8.93 11.86
C ALA A 115 1.37 -10.11 12.25
N ASN A 116 2.55 -10.19 11.62
CA ASN A 116 3.60 -11.12 12.02
C ASN A 116 4.34 -10.59 13.25
#